data_AF-A0A2V7I2C2-F1
#
_entry.id   AF-A0A2V7I2C2-F1
#
_cell.length_a   1.000
_cell.length_b   1.000
_cell.length_c   1.000
_cell.angle_alpha   90.00
_cell.angle_beta   90.00
_cell.angle_gamma   90.00
#
_symmetry.space_group_name_H-M   'P 1'
#
loop_
_entity.id
_entity.type
_entity.pdbx_description
1 polymer ?
#
loop_
_entity_poly.entity_id
_entity_poly.type
_entity_poly.pdbx_seq_one_letter_code
_entity_poly.pdbx_strand_id
1 'polypeptide(L)' 'AIGWGEFSLEHLDGRRFVVAIRHSPFADAHGPSVAPVCHVTRGVLERVAEALFDARARVTETACAATGAPLCRFEARA' A
#
# COMPACT_ATOMS: atom_id res chain seq x y z
N ALA A 1 -13.50 -10.35 0.78
CA ALA A 1 -12.10 -9.89 0.56
C ALA A 1 -11.75 -10.06 -0.91
N ILE A 2 -10.99 -9.14 -1.51
CA ILE A 2 -10.66 -9.15 -2.96
C ILE A 2 -9.45 -10.04 -3.32
N GLY A 3 -8.93 -10.81 -2.36
CA GLY A 3 -7.78 -11.70 -2.54
C GLY A 3 -6.42 -10.99 -2.50
N TRP A 4 -6.33 -9.75 -2.01
CA TRP A 4 -5.09 -8.94 -2.00
C TRP A 4 -4.44 -8.88 -0.61
N GLY A 5 -4.75 -9.85 0.25
CA GLY A 5 -4.35 -9.85 1.66
C GLY A 5 -5.35 -9.16 2.58
N GLU A 6 -4.92 -8.96 3.82
CA GLU A 6 -5.71 -8.38 4.90
C GLU A 6 -5.37 -6.90 5.06
N PHE A 7 -6.31 -6.03 4.73
CA PHE A 7 -6.14 -4.58 4.79
C PHE A 7 -6.51 -4.05 6.17
N SER A 8 -5.69 -3.12 6.66
CA SER A 8 -5.95 -2.35 7.87
C SER A 8 -5.68 -0.87 7.59
N LEU A 9 -6.64 -0.01 7.97
CA LEU A 9 -6.48 1.44 7.90
C LEU A 9 -5.87 1.92 9.21
N GLU A 10 -4.61 2.35 9.17
CA GLU A 10 -3.90 2.84 10.36
C GLU A 10 -4.19 4.31 10.64
N HIS A 11 -4.41 5.11 9.58
CA HIS A 11 -4.66 6.55 9.67
C HIS A 11 -5.49 7.02 8.49
N LEU A 12 -6.37 8.00 8.72
CA LEU A 12 -7.10 8.73 7.68
C LEU A 12 -7.44 10.13 8.17
N ASP A 13 -7.03 11.13 7.40
CA ASP A 13 -7.45 12.52 7.50
C ASP A 13 -7.76 13.09 6.10
N GLY A 14 -8.09 14.38 6.00
CA GLY A 14 -8.50 15.00 4.75
C GLY A 14 -7.46 15.04 3.62
N ARG A 15 -6.18 14.73 3.88
CA ARG A 15 -5.12 14.71 2.85
C ARG A 15 -4.15 13.54 2.95
N ARG A 16 -4.31 12.65 3.92
CA ARG A 16 -3.42 11.54 4.15
C ARG A 16 -4.18 10.31 4.61
N PHE A 17 -3.82 9.15 4.06
CA PHE A 17 -4.15 7.88 4.69
C PHE A 17 -2.93 6.97 4.76
N VAL A 18 -2.99 6.02 5.70
CA VAL A 18 -2.00 4.96 5.85
C VAL A 18 -2.73 3.63 5.89
N VAL A 19 -2.30 2.70 5.05
CA VAL A 19 -2.84 1.35 4.97
C VAL A 19 -1.71 0.34 5.17
N ALA A 20 -1.96 -0.65 6.03
CA ALA A 20 -1.11 -1.83 6.18
C ALA A 20 -1.81 -3.07 5.65
N ILE A 21 -1.04 -3.94 4.98
CA ILE A 21 -1.52 -5.17 4.34
C ILE A 21 -0.69 -6.35 4.82
N ARG A 22 -1.34 -7.32 5.48
CA ARG A 22 -0.75 -8.64 5.79
C ARG A 22 -1.07 -9.63 4.68
N HIS A 23 -0.19 -10.61 4.49
CA HIS A 23 -0.35 -11.68 3.48
C HIS A 23 -0.62 -11.11 2.07
N SER A 24 0.23 -10.16 1.64
CA SER A 24 0.14 -9.55 0.32
C SER A 24 0.57 -10.57 -0.74
N PRO A 25 -0.33 -11.00 -1.65
CA PRO A 25 0.03 -11.96 -2.70
C PRO A 25 1.07 -11.40 -3.65
N PHE A 26 1.18 -10.07 -3.79
CA PHE A 26 2.18 -9.44 -4.65
C PHE A 26 3.58 -9.54 -4.06
N ALA A 27 3.71 -9.37 -2.74
CA ALA A 27 4.99 -9.55 -2.06
C ALA A 27 5.35 -11.04 -2.02
N ASP A 28 4.39 -11.91 -1.68
CA ASP A 28 4.60 -13.34 -1.56
C ASP A 28 4.98 -13.97 -2.90
N ALA A 29 4.29 -13.62 -3.99
CA ALA A 29 4.58 -14.14 -5.33
C ALA A 29 5.89 -13.60 -5.92
N HIS A 30 6.30 -12.38 -5.55
CA HIS A 30 7.59 -11.84 -5.97
C HIS A 30 8.75 -12.53 -5.26
N GLY A 31 8.60 -12.84 -3.97
CA GLY A 31 9.67 -13.36 -3.13
C GLY A 31 10.66 -12.27 -2.67
N PRO A 32 11.75 -12.65 -2.00
CA PRO A 32 12.70 -11.71 -1.38
C PRO A 32 13.26 -10.66 -2.35
N SER A 33 13.35 -9.42 -1.88
CA SER A 33 13.82 -8.27 -2.66
C SER A 33 14.56 -7.28 -1.78
N VAL A 34 15.45 -6.49 -2.39
CA VAL A 34 16.15 -5.37 -1.73
C VAL A 34 15.33 -4.08 -1.73
N ALA A 35 14.20 -4.04 -2.45
CA ALA A 35 13.33 -2.87 -2.57
C ALA A 35 11.84 -3.27 -2.59
N PRO A 36 10.92 -2.36 -2.21
CA PRO A 36 9.48 -2.62 -2.24
C PRO A 36 8.95 -2.97 -3.65
N VAL A 37 8.04 -3.95 -3.73
CA VAL A 37 7.63 -4.58 -5.00
C VAL A 37 6.13 -4.56 -5.27
N CYS A 38 5.30 -4.08 -4.35
CA CYS A 38 3.84 -4.11 -4.48
C CYS A 38 3.32 -2.96 -5.36
N HIS A 39 3.84 -2.86 -6.59
CA HIS A 39 3.55 -1.77 -7.52
C HIS A 39 2.08 -1.70 -7.93
N VAL A 40 1.42 -2.86 -8.06
CA VAL A 40 -0.01 -2.93 -8.39
C VAL A 40 -0.85 -2.32 -7.26
N THR A 41 -0.60 -2.73 -6.01
CA THR A 41 -1.26 -2.16 -4.84
C THR A 41 -1.02 -0.65 -4.74
N ARG A 42 0.22 -0.21 -4.92
CA ARG A 42 0.57 1.22 -4.93
C ARG A 42 -0.25 1.98 -5.97
N GLY A 43 -0.32 1.51 -7.21
CA GLY A 43 -1.07 2.16 -8.28
C GLY A 43 -2.58 2.22 -8.03
N VAL A 44 -3.17 1.17 -7.46
CA VAL A 44 -4.59 1.19 -7.06
C VAL A 44 -4.83 2.20 -5.94
N LEU A 45 -3.98 2.21 -4.91
CA LEU A 45 -4.09 3.15 -3.80
C LEU A 45 -3.88 4.60 -4.25
N GLU A 46 -3.05 4.86 -5.27
CA GLU A 46 -2.93 6.20 -5.89
C GLU A 46 -4.29 6.67 -6.42
N ARG A 47 -5.01 5.82 -7.17
CA ARG A 47 -6.34 6.17 -7.71
C ARG A 47 -7.39 6.34 -6.62
N VAL A 48 -7.34 5.51 -5.57
CA VAL A 48 -8.22 5.65 -4.42
C VAL A 48 -7.96 6.97 -3.69
N ALA A 49 -6.69 7.34 -3.50
CA ALA A 49 -6.31 8.60 -2.88
C ALA A 49 -6.78 9.81 -3.70
N GLU A 50 -6.59 9.76 -5.03
CA GLU A 50 -7.06 10.83 -5.92
C GLU A 50 -8.57 11.04 -5.84
N ALA A 51 -9.34 9.94 -5.82
CA ALA A 51 -10.79 10.00 -5.70
C ALA A 51 -11.26 10.46 -4.30
N LEU A 52 -10.57 10.02 -3.24
CA LEU A 52 -10.93 10.34 -1.87
C LEU A 52 -10.64 11.80 -1.49
N PHE A 53 -9.52 12.35 -1.99
CA PHE A 53 -9.07 13.70 -1.67
C PHE A 53 -9.51 14.75 -2.69
N ASP A 54 -10.14 14.35 -3.79
CA ASP A 54 -10.49 15.21 -4.94
C ASP A 54 -9.29 16.05 -5.42
N ALA A 55 -8.11 15.43 -5.43
CA ALA A 55 -6.83 16.07 -5.71
C ALA A 55 -5.84 15.07 -6.29
N ARG A 56 -4.76 15.53 -6.93
CA ARG A 56 -3.65 14.63 -7.25
C ARG A 56 -3.05 14.08 -5.96
N ALA A 57 -2.76 12.79 -5.93
CA ALA A 57 -2.17 12.14 -4.78
C ALA A 57 -1.01 11.24 -5.18
N ARG A 58 -0.09 11.01 -4.23
CA ARG A 58 1.03 10.07 -4.37
C ARG A 58 0.95 9.04 -3.26
N VAL A 59 1.21 7.79 -3.61
CA VAL A 59 1.36 6.69 -2.63
C VAL A 59 2.79 6.19 -2.65
N THR A 60 3.35 6.01 -1.46
CA THR A 60 4.66 5.38 -1.27
C THR A 60 4.49 4.11 -0.45
N GLU A 61 5.06 3.01 -0.94
CA GLU A 61 5.23 1.79 -0.14
C GLU A 61 6.43 2.02 0.80
N THR A 62 6.14 2.24 2.08
CA THR A 62 7.11 2.58 3.12
C THR A 62 7.72 1.34 3.80
N ALA A 63 7.06 0.19 3.69
CA ALA A 63 7.55 -1.12 4.13
C ALA A 63 6.96 -2.21 3.23
N CYS A 64 7.70 -3.29 2.99
CA CYS A 64 7.25 -4.40 2.15
C CYS A 64 7.64 -5.75 2.77
N ALA A 65 6.74 -6.72 2.74
CA ALA A 65 7.04 -8.07 3.21
C ALA A 65 8.18 -8.72 2.41
N ALA A 66 8.29 -8.43 1.11
CA ALA A 66 9.38 -8.89 0.26
C ALA A 66 10.76 -8.37 0.70
N THR A 67 10.82 -7.24 1.42
CA THR A 67 12.07 -6.68 1.97
C THR A 67 12.32 -7.08 3.42
N GLY A 68 11.60 -8.08 3.94
CA GLY A 68 11.73 -8.58 5.31
C GLY A 68 10.92 -7.82 6.37
N ALA A 69 10.05 -6.89 5.97
CA ALA A 69 9.12 -6.26 6.91
C ALA A 69 7.99 -7.23 7.32
N PRO A 70 7.34 -7.05 8.48
CA PRO A 70 6.27 -7.95 8.91
C PRO A 70 4.96 -7.81 8.10
N LEU A 71 4.83 -6.74 7.31
CA LEU A 71 3.67 -6.44 6.46
C LEU A 71 4.07 -5.40 5.39
N CYS A 72 3.22 -5.21 4.38
CA CYS A 72 3.37 -4.11 3.42
C CYS A 72 2.64 -2.87 3.93
N ARG A 73 3.30 -1.71 3.97
CA ARG A 73 2.72 -0.45 4.48
C ARG A 73 2.79 0.64 3.44
N PHE A 74 1.65 1.26 3.16
CA PHE A 74 1.48 2.31 2.16
C PHE A 74 1.04 3.60 2.81
N GLU A 75 1.61 4.70 2.37
CA GLU A 75 1.23 6.03 2.79
C GLU A 75 0.84 6.86 1.57
N ALA A 76 -0.40 7.36 1.59
CA ALA A 76 -0.95 8.24 0.57
C ALA A 76 -0.96 9.68 1.06
N ARG A 77 -0.63 10.62 0.18
CA ARG A 77 -0.70 12.07 0.43
C ARG A 77 -1.21 12.80 -0.82
N ALA A 78 -2.17 13.70 -0.64
CA ALA A 78 -2.56 14.72 -1.61
C ALA A 78 -1.61 15.93 -1.56
#